data_AF-A0A1T4LYV1-F1
#
_entry.id   AF-A0A1T4LYV1-F1
#
_cell.length_a   1.000
_cell.length_b   1.000
_cell.length_c   1.000
_cell.angle_alpha   90.00
_cell.angle_beta   90.00
_cell.angle_gamma   90.00
#
_symmetry.space_group_name_H-M   'P 1'
#
loop_
_entity.id
_entity.type
_entity.pdbx_description
1 polymer ?
#
loop_
_entity_poly.entity_id
_entity_poly.type
_entity_poly.pdbx_seq_one_letter_code
_entity_poly.pdbx_strand_id
1 'polypeptide(L)'
;MNNKKIVFIAMCLMAIFNYGMEIVDATGKKIMNTENVDHAEEIIRSLRKNDPLNRYYYRNSITNKKNFPSAPNAVFEYGKARYIETARNQKYKICLENGERGFWEGLVPFQLTKDNCLLLTTPNRTGSLLFVFFNASTPSDSVWILNNQKLIDLSKETHLIWSIDSIIGPEYKRRVYGSYKETRLNKILVVDRTEATVGEVKFLCDYFGTFYKPSNLWYPDSNPLNHPNLPQDPSYAIDSDYANNRSKFEGFEIASRANGADTTKNGYRLPTHDEWVALQRGGSKKDYYWGNETDSLTISQYEWYKPRKERVHEVGLLKPNPYGLYDVMGNATESILHQGRECLSSDESSNECWMKNNLMQHEAEEFCYTHIKYKADKEKTVVKECDLRYKKNPFRGFRLVRQIFVND
;
A
#
# COMPACT_ATOMS: atom_id res chain seq x y z
N MET A 1 -41.71 49.90 45.14
CA MET A 1 -40.43 49.33 44.66
C MET A 1 -40.49 47.82 44.91
N ASN A 2 -40.95 47.06 43.92
CA ASN A 2 -40.10 46.16 43.13
C ASN A 2 -39.24 45.20 43.99
N ASN A 3 -39.64 43.94 44.11
CA ASN A 3 -39.11 42.93 43.19
C ASN A 3 -39.84 41.60 43.29
N LYS A 4 -40.12 41.06 42.10
CA LYS A 4 -40.89 39.86 41.80
C LYS A 4 -40.20 38.61 42.35
N LYS A 5 -40.94 37.76 43.06
CA LYS A 5 -40.59 36.35 43.20
C LYS A 5 -40.75 35.70 41.83
N ILE A 6 -39.63 35.50 41.14
CA ILE A 6 -39.58 34.71 39.91
C ILE A 6 -39.78 33.26 40.31
N VAL A 7 -40.89 32.69 39.87
CA VAL A 7 -41.17 31.27 39.88
C VAL A 7 -40.18 30.62 38.90
N PHE A 8 -39.18 29.89 39.43
CA PHE A 8 -38.41 28.95 38.61
C PHE A 8 -39.29 27.73 38.34
N ILE A 9 -40.04 27.79 37.23
CA ILE A 9 -40.52 26.57 36.57
C ILE A 9 -39.26 25.91 36.03
N ALA A 10 -38.86 24.80 36.64
CA ALA A 10 -37.89 23.89 36.05
C ALA A 10 -38.50 23.38 34.73
N MET A 11 -38.17 24.06 33.62
CA MET A 11 -38.35 23.49 32.30
C MET A 11 -37.44 22.26 32.26
N CYS A 12 -38.10 21.11 32.36
CA CYS A 12 -37.55 19.81 32.01
C CYS A 12 -37.11 19.90 30.54
N LEU A 13 -35.86 20.29 30.31
CA LEU A 13 -35.15 20.00 29.08
C LEU A 13 -35.00 18.48 29.06
N MET A 14 -36.03 17.80 28.55
CA MET A 14 -35.87 16.43 28.09
C MET A 14 -34.66 16.45 27.15
N ALA A 15 -33.61 15.76 27.57
CA ALA A 15 -32.47 15.46 26.74
C ALA A 15 -32.99 14.98 25.38
N ILE A 16 -32.68 15.74 24.33
CA ILE A 16 -32.65 15.17 23.00
C ILE A 16 -31.44 14.24 23.03
N PHE A 17 -31.65 13.02 23.55
CA PHE A 17 -30.74 11.92 23.31
C PHE A 17 -30.72 11.74 21.80
N ASN A 18 -29.68 12.27 21.18
CA ASN A 18 -29.41 12.07 19.78
C ASN A 18 -28.99 10.59 19.70
N TYR A 19 -29.97 9.68 19.56
CA TYR A 19 -29.74 8.24 19.41
C TYR A 19 -28.94 8.03 18.12
N GLY A 20 -27.61 8.07 18.24
CA GLY A 20 -26.71 8.15 17.11
C GLY A 20 -26.58 6.83 16.36
N MET A 21 -27.04 5.71 16.92
CA MET A 21 -26.86 4.41 16.29
C MET A 21 -28.03 3.46 16.47
N GLU A 22 -28.17 2.54 15.52
CA GLU A 22 -29.17 1.46 15.51
C GLU A 22 -28.45 0.12 15.54
N ILE A 23 -28.87 -0.78 16.42
CA ILE A 23 -28.49 -2.19 16.36
C ILE A 23 -29.48 -2.91 15.44
N VAL A 24 -28.95 -3.70 14.50
CA VAL A 24 -29.69 -4.49 13.53
C VAL A 24 -29.22 -5.95 13.58
N ASP A 25 -30.08 -6.89 13.21
CA ASP A 25 -29.68 -8.30 13.00
C ASP A 25 -29.08 -8.54 11.61
N ALA A 26 -28.69 -9.79 11.34
CA ALA A 26 -28.06 -10.21 10.09
C ALA A 26 -28.94 -9.99 8.84
N THR A 27 -30.26 -9.81 9.01
CA THR A 27 -31.19 -9.53 7.92
C THR A 27 -31.38 -8.02 7.68
N GLY A 28 -30.71 -7.19 8.49
CA GLY A 28 -30.88 -5.74 8.50
C GLY A 28 -32.13 -5.28 9.25
N LYS A 29 -32.83 -6.18 9.96
CA LYS A 29 -33.98 -5.81 10.79
C LYS A 29 -33.48 -5.09 12.04
N LYS A 30 -34.02 -3.90 12.28
CA LYS A 30 -33.71 -3.10 13.47
C LYS A 30 -34.14 -3.82 14.74
N ILE A 31 -33.21 -3.94 15.68
CA ILE A 31 -33.41 -4.49 17.02
C ILE A 31 -33.68 -3.37 18.01
N MET A 32 -32.79 -2.37 18.07
CA MET A 32 -32.93 -1.24 19.00
C MET A 32 -32.06 -0.03 18.60
N ASN A 33 -32.19 1.07 19.33
CA ASN A 33 -31.27 2.21 19.25
C ASN A 33 -30.22 2.14 20.36
N THR A 34 -29.10 2.81 20.17
CA THR A 34 -28.02 2.95 21.16
C THR A 34 -27.33 4.31 21.02
N GLU A 35 -26.65 4.74 22.08
CA GLU A 35 -26.09 6.07 22.23
C GLU A 35 -24.77 6.24 21.45
N ASN A 36 -23.88 5.23 21.52
CA ASN A 36 -22.53 5.28 20.96
C ASN A 36 -21.98 3.87 20.66
N VAL A 37 -20.82 3.84 20.00
CA VAL A 37 -20.14 2.61 19.56
C VAL A 37 -19.89 1.63 20.70
N ASP A 38 -19.32 2.10 21.80
CA ASP A 38 -18.94 1.25 22.93
C ASP A 38 -20.16 0.53 23.53
N HIS A 39 -21.24 1.29 23.72
CA HIS A 39 -22.51 0.76 24.24
C HIS A 39 -23.15 -0.24 23.27
N ALA A 40 -23.02 -0.01 21.96
CA ALA A 40 -23.51 -0.93 20.96
C ALA A 40 -22.74 -2.24 20.91
N GLU A 41 -21.41 -2.19 21.04
CA GLU A 41 -20.58 -3.39 21.13
C GLU A 41 -20.95 -4.25 22.34
N GLU A 42 -21.19 -3.61 23.49
CA GLU A 42 -21.59 -4.33 24.71
C GLU A 42 -22.93 -5.04 24.53
N ILE A 43 -23.93 -4.35 23.96
CA ILE A 43 -25.23 -4.95 23.66
C ILE A 43 -25.08 -6.10 22.65
N ILE A 44 -24.30 -5.91 21.58
CA ILE A 44 -24.06 -6.96 20.58
C ILE A 44 -23.40 -8.19 21.19
N ARG A 45 -22.42 -8.02 22.10
CA ARG A 45 -21.81 -9.15 22.83
C ARG A 45 -22.86 -9.92 23.64
N SER A 46 -23.77 -9.21 24.31
CA SER A 46 -24.88 -9.82 25.05
C SER A 46 -25.85 -10.56 24.12
N LEU A 47 -26.25 -9.95 23.01
CA LEU A 47 -27.15 -10.55 22.02
C LEU A 47 -26.56 -11.83 21.41
N ARG A 48 -25.25 -11.82 21.06
CA ARG A 48 -24.53 -13.00 20.55
C ARG A 48 -24.42 -14.14 21.56
N LYS A 49 -24.48 -13.85 22.86
CA LYS A 49 -24.51 -14.89 23.90
C LYS A 49 -25.84 -15.64 23.94
N ASN A 50 -26.94 -14.94 23.64
CA ASN A 50 -28.30 -15.50 23.65
C ASN A 50 -28.67 -16.16 22.31
N ASP A 51 -28.15 -15.64 21.20
CA ASP A 51 -28.35 -16.16 19.85
C ASP A 51 -27.00 -16.19 19.10
N PRO A 52 -26.19 -17.25 19.30
CA PRO A 52 -24.83 -17.31 18.77
C PRO A 52 -24.76 -17.55 17.25
N LEU A 53 -25.85 -18.01 16.65
CA LEU A 53 -25.96 -18.24 15.20
C LEU A 53 -26.36 -16.97 14.46
N ASN A 54 -27.14 -16.10 15.09
CA ASN A 54 -27.47 -14.81 14.53
C ASN A 54 -26.31 -13.82 14.74
N ARG A 55 -26.28 -12.81 13.89
CA ARG A 55 -25.29 -11.76 13.96
C ARG A 55 -25.96 -10.42 14.15
N TYR A 56 -25.34 -9.59 14.97
CA TYR A 56 -25.81 -8.26 15.29
C TYR A 56 -24.73 -7.24 14.98
N TYR A 57 -25.17 -6.08 14.48
CA TYR A 57 -24.34 -5.00 13.98
C TYR A 57 -24.94 -3.68 14.44
N TYR A 58 -24.11 -2.65 14.59
CA TYR A 58 -24.60 -1.30 14.75
C TYR A 58 -24.34 -0.48 13.49
N ARG A 59 -25.27 0.42 13.17
CA ARG A 59 -25.13 1.40 12.10
C ARG A 59 -25.48 2.78 12.62
N ASN A 60 -24.78 3.80 12.13
CA ASN A 60 -25.16 5.18 12.41
C ASN A 60 -26.17 5.65 11.36
N SER A 61 -27.36 6.06 11.77
CA SER A 61 -28.42 6.57 10.87
C SER A 61 -28.10 8.01 10.42
N ILE A 62 -27.01 8.20 9.68
CA ILE A 62 -26.64 9.51 9.16
C ILE A 62 -27.46 9.83 7.91
N THR A 63 -28.28 10.89 8.00
CA THR A 63 -29.06 11.44 6.89
C THR A 63 -28.25 12.38 5.99
N ASN A 64 -27.06 12.81 6.41
CA ASN A 64 -26.25 13.77 5.67
C ASN A 64 -25.38 13.11 4.59
N LYS A 65 -26.05 12.58 3.55
CA LYS A 65 -25.46 11.98 2.34
C LYS A 65 -24.56 12.95 1.54
N LYS A 66 -24.66 14.26 1.78
CA LYS A 66 -24.06 15.31 0.91
C LYS A 66 -22.52 15.35 0.91
N ASN A 67 -21.85 14.72 1.88
CA ASN A 67 -20.39 14.82 2.04
C ASN A 67 -19.58 13.61 1.53
N PHE A 68 -20.23 12.63 0.89
CA PHE A 68 -19.57 11.43 0.37
C PHE A 68 -19.88 11.24 -1.13
N PRO A 69 -18.91 11.50 -2.04
CA PRO A 69 -19.06 11.17 -3.45
C PRO A 69 -19.11 9.65 -3.66
N SER A 70 -19.74 9.20 -4.74
CA SER A 70 -19.68 7.78 -5.13
C SER A 70 -18.22 7.37 -5.38
N ALA A 71 -17.86 6.16 -4.96
CA ALA A 71 -16.56 5.60 -5.28
C ALA A 71 -16.38 5.44 -6.81
N PRO A 72 -15.13 5.46 -7.31
CA PRO A 72 -14.84 5.04 -8.67
C PRO A 72 -15.36 3.63 -8.95
N ASN A 73 -15.56 3.32 -10.23
CA ASN A 73 -15.88 1.95 -10.66
C ASN A 73 -14.73 1.00 -10.30
N ALA A 74 -15.06 -0.28 -10.13
CA ALA A 74 -14.05 -1.31 -9.95
C ALA A 74 -13.11 -1.36 -11.17
N VAL A 75 -11.80 -1.40 -10.90
CA VAL A 75 -10.77 -1.54 -11.93
C VAL A 75 -10.53 -3.01 -12.30
N PHE A 76 -10.99 -3.92 -11.44
CA PHE A 76 -10.89 -5.36 -11.61
C PHE A 76 -11.99 -6.05 -10.82
N GLU A 77 -12.53 -7.11 -11.39
CA GLU A 77 -13.51 -7.98 -10.75
C GLU A 77 -13.12 -9.44 -10.98
N TYR A 78 -13.26 -10.25 -9.94
CA TYR A 78 -13.04 -11.69 -10.02
C TYR A 78 -14.06 -12.40 -9.13
N GLY A 79 -14.92 -13.21 -9.75
CA GLY A 79 -16.13 -13.72 -9.10
C GLY A 79 -16.98 -12.56 -8.56
N LYS A 80 -17.21 -12.54 -7.24
CA LYS A 80 -17.95 -11.50 -6.52
C LYS A 80 -17.06 -10.47 -5.81
N ALA A 81 -15.75 -10.51 -6.06
CA ALA A 81 -14.79 -9.55 -5.52
C ALA A 81 -14.61 -8.37 -6.48
N ARG A 82 -14.76 -7.15 -5.97
CA ARG A 82 -14.54 -5.90 -6.70
C ARG A 82 -13.36 -5.15 -6.11
N TYR A 83 -12.44 -4.69 -6.96
CA TYR A 83 -11.25 -3.95 -6.55
C TYR A 83 -11.37 -2.51 -7.01
N ILE A 84 -11.35 -1.57 -6.08
CA ILE A 84 -11.55 -0.14 -6.33
C ILE A 84 -10.32 0.62 -5.88
N GLU A 85 -9.71 1.37 -6.78
CA GLU A 85 -8.56 2.22 -6.46
C GLU A 85 -9.01 3.57 -5.89
N THR A 86 -8.38 3.98 -4.79
CA THR A 86 -8.72 5.23 -4.10
C THR A 86 -7.49 6.02 -3.69
N ALA A 87 -7.67 7.32 -3.45
CA ALA A 87 -6.63 8.16 -2.86
C ALA A 87 -6.74 8.22 -1.33
N ARG A 88 -5.64 8.57 -0.66
CA ARG A 88 -5.60 8.76 0.81
C ARG A 88 -6.52 9.91 1.25
N ASN A 89 -7.07 9.82 2.46
CA ASN A 89 -7.91 10.86 3.09
C ASN A 89 -9.11 11.31 2.25
N GLN A 90 -9.67 10.41 1.44
CA GLN A 90 -10.84 10.69 0.62
C GLN A 90 -12.07 10.00 1.18
N LYS A 91 -13.21 10.68 1.02
CA LYS A 91 -14.52 10.17 1.41
C LYS A 91 -15.15 9.45 0.23
N TYR A 92 -15.70 8.27 0.47
CA TYR A 92 -16.39 7.50 -0.56
C TYR A 92 -17.69 6.89 -0.04
N LYS A 93 -18.67 6.85 -0.94
CA LYS A 93 -19.90 6.07 -0.81
C LYS A 93 -19.84 4.88 -1.76
N ILE A 94 -20.01 3.67 -1.24
CA ILE A 94 -20.03 2.44 -2.02
C ILE A 94 -21.36 1.75 -1.79
N CYS A 95 -22.08 1.47 -2.87
CA CYS A 95 -23.33 0.75 -2.85
C CYS A 95 -23.17 -0.58 -3.61
N LEU A 96 -23.97 -1.57 -3.23
CA LEU A 96 -24.21 -2.75 -4.06
C LEU A 96 -25.34 -2.43 -5.05
N GLU A 97 -25.29 -3.01 -6.24
CA GLU A 97 -26.16 -2.64 -7.35
C GLU A 97 -27.65 -2.93 -7.07
N ASN A 98 -27.95 -3.94 -6.24
CA ASN A 98 -29.30 -4.49 -6.11
C ASN A 98 -30.02 -4.22 -4.77
N GLY A 99 -29.53 -3.29 -3.93
CA GLY A 99 -30.20 -2.96 -2.67
C GLY A 99 -30.42 -4.18 -1.76
N GLU A 100 -29.50 -5.13 -1.84
CA GLU A 100 -29.63 -6.43 -1.19
C GLU A 100 -29.74 -6.29 0.33
N ARG A 101 -30.60 -7.12 0.94
CA ARG A 101 -30.69 -7.21 2.40
C ARG A 101 -29.52 -8.03 2.93
N GLY A 102 -28.70 -7.38 3.75
CA GLY A 102 -27.50 -7.98 4.30
C GLY A 102 -26.73 -7.01 5.17
N PHE A 103 -25.55 -7.41 5.61
CA PHE A 103 -24.70 -6.59 6.46
C PHE A 103 -23.27 -6.54 5.91
N TRP A 104 -22.56 -5.48 6.29
CA TRP A 104 -21.15 -5.30 5.97
C TRP A 104 -20.28 -5.67 7.17
N GLU A 105 -19.13 -6.27 6.89
CA GLU A 105 -18.01 -6.42 7.80
C GLU A 105 -16.76 -5.79 7.15
N GLY A 106 -15.90 -5.14 7.93
CA GLY A 106 -14.73 -4.48 7.39
C GLY A 106 -13.61 -4.33 8.41
N LEU A 107 -12.38 -4.23 7.91
CA LEU A 107 -11.16 -4.15 8.74
C LEU A 107 -10.94 -2.78 9.40
N VAL A 108 -11.71 -1.76 9.01
CA VAL A 108 -11.63 -0.40 9.57
C VAL A 108 -13.03 0.11 9.90
N PRO A 109 -13.18 1.06 10.83
CA PRO A 109 -14.47 1.68 11.11
C PRO A 109 -15.11 2.28 9.86
N PHE A 110 -16.40 2.02 9.67
CA PHE A 110 -17.20 2.55 8.57
C PHE A 110 -18.60 2.92 9.07
N GLN A 111 -19.34 3.64 8.23
CA GLN A 111 -20.73 4.00 8.47
C GLN A 111 -21.60 3.47 7.33
N LEU A 112 -22.90 3.37 7.57
CA LEU A 112 -23.87 2.90 6.57
C LEU A 112 -24.94 3.95 6.33
N THR A 113 -25.36 4.11 5.08
CA THR A 113 -26.57 4.87 4.76
C THR A 113 -27.82 4.06 5.14
N LYS A 114 -28.99 4.73 5.15
CA LYS A 114 -30.28 4.04 5.28
C LYS A 114 -30.51 2.98 4.19
N ASP A 115 -29.90 3.16 3.03
CA ASP A 115 -29.99 2.26 1.88
C ASP A 115 -28.84 1.22 1.87
N ASN A 116 -28.17 1.03 3.02
CA ASN A 116 -27.11 0.04 3.23
C ASN A 116 -25.83 0.23 2.38
N CYS A 117 -25.56 1.47 1.95
CA CYS A 117 -24.29 1.81 1.30
C CYS A 117 -23.21 2.12 2.35
N LEU A 118 -22.00 1.63 2.12
CA LEU A 118 -20.81 1.98 2.90
C LEU A 118 -20.46 3.45 2.71
N LEU A 119 -20.23 4.16 3.81
CA LEU A 119 -19.59 5.45 3.89
C LEU A 119 -18.26 5.27 4.61
N LEU A 120 -17.16 5.56 3.94
CA LEU A 120 -15.83 5.44 4.52
C LEU A 120 -14.95 6.64 4.16
N THR A 121 -14.04 6.96 5.06
CA THR A 121 -12.92 7.87 4.79
C THR A 121 -11.67 7.01 4.73
N THR A 122 -10.97 7.02 3.59
CA THR A 122 -9.73 6.25 3.46
C THR A 122 -8.66 6.80 4.38
N PRO A 123 -7.81 5.95 4.97
CA PRO A 123 -6.81 6.40 5.93
C PRO A 123 -5.68 7.17 5.24
N ASN A 124 -4.92 7.95 6.02
CA ASN A 124 -3.72 8.63 5.55
C ASN A 124 -2.50 7.69 5.43
N ARG A 125 -2.69 6.48 4.90
CA ARG A 125 -1.65 5.48 4.69
C ARG A 125 -2.00 4.57 3.52
N THR A 126 -0.99 4.02 2.88
CA THR A 126 -1.14 3.02 1.83
C THR A 126 -1.62 1.70 2.41
N GLY A 127 -2.45 0.97 1.67
CA GLY A 127 -2.93 -0.35 2.06
C GLY A 127 -4.22 -0.77 1.38
N SER A 128 -4.55 -2.05 1.52
CA SER A 128 -5.80 -2.65 1.06
C SER A 128 -6.79 -2.79 2.21
N LEU A 129 -8.04 -2.34 2.02
CA LEU A 129 -9.11 -2.51 3.00
C LEU A 129 -10.15 -3.46 2.43
N LEU A 130 -10.41 -4.56 3.13
CA LEU A 130 -11.47 -5.50 2.79
C LEU A 130 -12.76 -5.09 3.47
N PHE A 131 -13.83 -5.02 2.67
CA PHE A 131 -15.20 -5.01 3.13
C PHE A 131 -15.94 -6.20 2.54
N VAL A 132 -16.53 -7.04 3.38
CA VAL A 132 -17.32 -8.20 2.96
C VAL A 132 -18.77 -7.91 3.23
N PHE A 133 -19.62 -8.15 2.24
CA PHE A 133 -21.06 -8.07 2.36
C PHE A 133 -21.66 -9.47 2.43
N PHE A 134 -22.43 -9.72 3.47
CA PHE A 134 -23.10 -10.99 3.69
C PHE A 134 -24.59 -10.84 3.48
N ASN A 135 -25.18 -11.75 2.70
CA ASN A 135 -26.63 -11.89 2.57
C ASN A 135 -27.04 -13.35 2.82
N ALA A 136 -28.33 -13.60 3.08
CA ALA A 136 -28.84 -14.92 3.45
C ALA A 136 -28.91 -15.94 2.29
N SER A 137 -28.65 -15.51 1.05
CA SER A 137 -29.07 -16.27 -0.15
C SER A 137 -27.97 -16.50 -1.19
N THR A 138 -26.81 -15.85 -1.08
CA THR A 138 -25.72 -15.93 -2.09
C THR A 138 -24.34 -15.86 -1.43
N PRO A 139 -23.26 -16.27 -2.12
CA PRO A 139 -21.89 -16.05 -1.66
C PRO A 139 -21.66 -14.56 -1.40
N SER A 140 -20.92 -14.25 -0.33
CA SER A 140 -20.64 -12.89 0.09
C SER A 140 -19.94 -12.09 -1.01
N ASP A 141 -20.46 -10.89 -1.32
CA ASP A 141 -19.73 -9.95 -2.17
C ASP A 141 -18.56 -9.37 -1.37
N SER A 142 -17.47 -9.04 -2.03
CA SER A 142 -16.35 -8.36 -1.38
C SER A 142 -15.92 -7.13 -2.17
N VAL A 143 -15.57 -6.09 -1.43
CA VAL A 143 -15.02 -4.85 -1.98
C VAL A 143 -13.66 -4.63 -1.35
N TRP A 144 -12.63 -4.66 -2.19
CA TRP A 144 -11.27 -4.32 -1.85
C TRP A 144 -11.00 -2.87 -2.22
N ILE A 145 -10.77 -2.03 -1.22
CA ILE A 145 -10.35 -0.64 -1.40
C ILE A 145 -8.83 -0.60 -1.43
N LEU A 146 -8.27 -0.31 -2.59
CA LEU A 146 -6.85 -0.19 -2.86
C LEU A 146 -6.43 1.26 -2.59
N ASN A 147 -6.17 1.59 -1.33
CA ASN A 147 -5.87 2.95 -0.90
C ASN A 147 -4.41 3.31 -1.20
N ASN A 148 -4.21 4.31 -2.06
CA ASN A 148 -2.90 4.67 -2.61
C ASN A 148 -2.18 3.49 -3.28
N GLN A 149 -2.94 2.59 -3.89
CA GLN A 149 -2.43 1.42 -4.58
C GLN A 149 -2.97 1.39 -6.02
N LYS A 150 -2.26 0.65 -6.88
CA LYS A 150 -2.62 0.40 -8.28
C LYS A 150 -2.71 -1.09 -8.52
N LEU A 151 -3.75 -1.53 -9.23
CA LEU A 151 -3.84 -2.88 -9.74
C LEU A 151 -3.29 -2.90 -11.17
N ILE A 152 -2.25 -3.70 -11.38
CA ILE A 152 -1.50 -3.78 -12.64
C ILE A 152 -1.47 -5.23 -13.07
N ASP A 153 -2.11 -5.51 -14.19
CA ASP A 153 -2.12 -6.84 -14.81
C ASP A 153 -0.98 -6.93 -15.82
N LEU A 154 0.14 -7.48 -15.37
CA LEU A 154 1.34 -7.65 -16.19
C LEU A 154 1.20 -8.78 -17.21
N SER A 155 0.15 -9.61 -17.11
CA SER A 155 -0.07 -10.74 -18.01
C SER A 155 -0.61 -10.32 -19.38
N LYS A 156 -1.19 -9.12 -19.48
CA LYS A 156 -1.84 -8.61 -20.70
C LYS A 156 -0.87 -8.36 -21.85
N GLU A 157 0.37 -7.99 -21.55
CA GLU A 157 1.37 -7.63 -22.56
C GLU A 157 2.77 -8.15 -22.20
N THR A 158 3.68 -8.06 -23.17
CA THR A 158 5.11 -8.34 -22.94
C THR A 158 5.82 -7.07 -22.47
N HIS A 159 6.69 -7.22 -21.48
CA HIS A 159 7.47 -6.13 -20.89
C HIS A 159 8.92 -6.21 -21.33
N LEU A 160 9.53 -5.05 -21.53
CA LEU A 160 10.94 -4.95 -21.83
C LEU A 160 11.74 -4.98 -20.52
N ILE A 161 12.34 -6.13 -20.20
CA ILE A 161 13.08 -6.38 -18.97
C ILE A 161 14.58 -6.30 -19.24
N TRP A 162 15.33 -5.68 -18.33
CA TRP A 162 16.78 -5.61 -18.44
C TRP A 162 17.41 -6.99 -18.26
N SER A 163 18.37 -7.33 -19.12
CA SER A 163 19.21 -8.52 -18.93
C SER A 163 20.61 -8.10 -18.48
N ILE A 164 21.19 -8.89 -17.59
CA ILE A 164 22.57 -8.71 -17.14
C ILE A 164 23.47 -9.30 -18.24
N ASP A 165 24.04 -8.45 -19.09
CA ASP A 165 24.82 -8.90 -20.25
C ASP A 165 26.25 -9.30 -19.92
N SER A 166 26.86 -8.75 -18.87
CA SER A 166 28.24 -9.10 -18.48
C SER A 166 28.63 -8.46 -17.14
N ILE A 167 29.37 -9.25 -16.34
CA ILE A 167 30.22 -8.75 -15.26
C ILE A 167 31.52 -8.33 -15.94
N ILE A 168 31.69 -7.04 -16.23
CA ILE A 168 32.93 -6.55 -16.86
C ILE A 168 34.06 -6.65 -15.82
N GLY A 169 35.18 -7.26 -16.24
CA GLY A 169 36.27 -7.80 -15.43
C GLY A 169 37.09 -6.83 -14.54
N PRO A 170 38.32 -7.24 -14.13
CA PRO A 170 38.93 -6.92 -12.83
C PRO A 170 39.19 -5.43 -12.51
N GLU A 171 39.04 -4.53 -13.48
CA GLU A 171 39.27 -3.10 -13.28
C GLU A 171 38.00 -2.24 -13.16
N TYR A 172 36.79 -2.74 -13.45
CA TYR A 172 35.57 -1.92 -13.32
C TYR A 172 34.34 -2.71 -12.84
N LYS A 173 34.17 -2.73 -11.51
CA LYS A 173 33.02 -3.21 -10.73
C LYS A 173 31.70 -2.47 -11.04
N ARG A 174 31.07 -2.72 -12.19
CA ARG A 174 29.72 -2.21 -12.55
C ARG A 174 28.95 -3.28 -13.32
N ARG A 175 27.73 -3.62 -12.87
CA ARG A 175 26.74 -4.29 -13.73
C ARG A 175 26.17 -3.23 -14.68
N VAL A 176 26.36 -3.44 -15.98
CA VAL A 176 25.73 -2.61 -17.02
C VAL A 176 24.64 -3.47 -17.64
N TYR A 177 23.39 -3.05 -17.47
CA TYR A 177 22.26 -3.61 -18.20
C TYR A 177 22.38 -3.16 -19.67
N GLY A 178 23.00 -4.00 -20.50
CA GLY A 178 23.34 -3.68 -21.88
C GLY A 178 22.27 -4.11 -22.89
N SER A 179 21.43 -5.07 -22.53
CA SER A 179 20.40 -5.64 -23.40
C SER A 179 19.09 -5.78 -22.67
N TYR A 180 18.08 -6.01 -23.48
CA TYR A 180 16.72 -6.17 -23.04
C TYR A 180 16.18 -7.50 -23.53
N LYS A 181 15.36 -8.12 -22.70
CA LYS A 181 14.55 -9.28 -23.03
C LYS A 181 13.08 -8.90 -22.95
N GLU A 182 12.31 -9.25 -23.98
CA GLU A 182 10.85 -9.20 -23.87
C GLU A 182 10.36 -10.39 -23.05
N THR A 183 9.68 -10.11 -21.95
CA THR A 183 9.17 -11.12 -21.01
C THR A 183 7.70 -10.85 -20.71
N ARG A 184 6.85 -11.88 -20.81
CA ARG A 184 5.48 -11.83 -20.27
C ARG A 184 5.50 -12.29 -18.82
N LEU A 185 5.02 -11.44 -17.92
CA LEU A 185 4.91 -11.75 -16.50
C LEU A 185 3.46 -12.13 -16.20
N ASN A 186 3.18 -13.41 -16.00
CA ASN A 186 1.82 -13.92 -15.77
C ASN A 186 1.35 -13.63 -14.33
N LYS A 187 1.24 -12.34 -13.98
CA LYS A 187 0.90 -11.87 -12.64
C LYS A 187 -0.03 -10.66 -12.69
N ILE A 188 -1.00 -10.65 -11.80
CA ILE A 188 -1.79 -9.46 -11.47
C ILE A 188 -1.29 -8.96 -10.12
N LEU A 189 -0.73 -7.75 -10.09
CA LEU A 189 -0.12 -7.17 -8.90
C LEU A 189 -0.95 -6.01 -8.38
N VAL A 190 -1.09 -5.94 -7.07
CA VAL A 190 -1.42 -4.69 -6.36
C VAL A 190 -0.12 -4.07 -5.89
N VAL A 191 0.10 -2.82 -6.29
CA VAL A 191 1.37 -2.11 -6.16
C VAL A 191 1.15 -0.79 -5.43
N ASP A 192 1.98 -0.51 -4.43
CA ASP A 192 1.97 0.79 -3.77
C ASP A 192 2.38 1.90 -4.76
N ARG A 193 1.61 2.98 -4.79
CA ARG A 193 1.84 4.10 -5.74
C ARG A 193 3.15 4.81 -5.48
N THR A 194 3.60 4.86 -4.23
CA THR A 194 4.80 5.58 -3.76
C THR A 194 5.72 4.61 -3.03
N GLU A 195 6.95 5.06 -2.69
CA GLU A 195 7.72 4.38 -1.64
C GLU A 195 6.94 4.39 -0.31
N ALA A 196 7.22 3.39 0.54
CA ALA A 196 6.73 3.35 1.91
C ALA A 196 7.31 4.52 2.71
N THR A 197 6.48 5.21 3.49
CA THR A 197 6.91 6.40 4.24
C THR A 197 7.22 6.12 5.70
N VAL A 198 8.02 7.00 6.32
CA VAL A 198 8.34 6.95 7.75
C VAL A 198 7.09 6.86 8.63
N GLY A 199 6.06 7.66 8.31
CA GLY A 199 4.81 7.69 9.08
C GLY A 199 4.01 6.38 8.96
N GLU A 200 3.99 5.75 7.79
CA GLU A 200 3.29 4.49 7.56
C GLU A 200 3.93 3.33 8.33
N VAL A 201 5.27 3.29 8.33
CA VAL A 201 6.01 2.26 9.07
C VAL A 201 5.87 2.46 10.58
N LYS A 202 6.00 3.70 11.06
CA LYS A 202 5.80 4.03 12.48
C LYS A 202 4.40 3.64 12.97
N PHE A 203 3.37 3.90 12.18
CA PHE A 203 1.99 3.52 12.51
C PHE A 203 1.84 2.01 12.77
N LEU A 204 2.40 1.16 11.89
CA LEU A 204 2.31 -0.29 12.10
C LEU A 204 3.18 -0.75 13.27
N CYS A 205 4.33 -0.13 13.50
CA CYS A 205 5.14 -0.41 14.69
C CYS A 205 4.33 -0.16 15.97
N ASP A 206 3.63 0.98 16.05
CA ASP A 206 2.79 1.32 17.20
C ASP A 206 1.62 0.36 17.36
N TYR A 207 0.94 0.01 16.26
CA TYR A 207 -0.19 -0.92 16.28
C TYR A 207 0.18 -2.30 16.85
N PHE A 208 1.35 -2.83 16.47
CA PHE A 208 1.84 -4.12 16.96
C PHE A 208 2.66 -4.03 18.25
N GLY A 209 2.88 -2.83 18.80
CA GLY A 209 3.75 -2.63 19.97
C GLY A 209 5.22 -3.03 19.72
N THR A 210 5.70 -2.89 18.47
CA THR A 210 7.07 -3.22 18.08
C THR A 210 7.96 -1.98 18.05
N PHE A 211 9.26 -2.18 18.28
CA PHE A 211 10.21 -1.08 18.36
C PHE A 211 10.49 -0.49 16.97
N TYR A 212 10.17 0.78 16.79
CA TYR A 212 10.58 1.54 15.61
C TYR A 212 12.03 2.02 15.76
N LYS A 213 12.94 1.51 14.92
CA LYS A 213 14.35 1.90 14.90
C LYS A 213 14.66 2.81 13.70
N PRO A 214 14.59 4.14 13.83
CA PRO A 214 14.92 5.03 12.73
C PRO A 214 16.40 4.95 12.38
N SER A 215 16.70 4.92 11.10
CA SER A 215 17.98 5.39 10.58
C SER A 215 17.90 6.91 10.44
N ASN A 216 18.81 7.66 11.05
CA ASN A 216 18.87 9.12 10.88
C ASN A 216 19.74 9.53 9.67
N LEU A 217 20.33 8.53 9.00
CA LEU A 217 21.17 8.78 7.85
C LEU A 217 20.30 9.43 6.77
N TRP A 218 20.72 10.62 6.35
CA TRP A 218 20.23 11.34 5.17
C TRP A 218 18.94 12.17 5.32
N TYR A 219 18.20 12.06 6.42
CA TYR A 219 17.03 12.91 6.66
C TYR A 219 17.42 14.38 6.91
N PRO A 220 16.51 15.35 6.70
CA PRO A 220 16.80 16.78 6.91
C PRO A 220 17.24 17.12 8.34
N ASP A 221 16.85 16.32 9.32
CA ASP A 221 17.30 16.40 10.72
C ASP A 221 17.46 14.99 11.32
N SER A 222 17.90 14.93 12.59
CA SER A 222 18.23 13.68 13.27
C SER A 222 17.02 12.82 13.64
N ASN A 223 15.79 13.34 13.52
CA ASN A 223 14.56 12.63 13.86
C ASN A 223 13.66 12.48 12.62
N PRO A 224 13.73 11.32 11.93
CA PRO A 224 12.90 11.05 10.75
C PRO A 224 11.39 11.22 11.00
N LEU A 225 10.93 11.08 12.25
CA LEU A 225 9.51 11.25 12.61
C LEU A 225 9.00 12.68 12.41
N ASN A 226 9.89 13.68 12.33
CA ASN A 226 9.53 15.04 11.94
C ASN A 226 9.13 15.14 10.46
N HIS A 227 9.42 14.10 9.66
CA HIS A 227 9.22 14.07 8.22
C HIS A 227 8.46 12.80 7.78
N PRO A 228 7.21 12.60 8.22
CA PRO A 228 6.47 11.34 8.07
C PRO A 228 6.16 10.95 6.61
N ASN A 229 6.26 11.90 5.67
CA ASN A 229 6.01 11.68 4.24
C ASN A 229 7.28 11.38 3.42
N LEU A 230 8.46 11.38 4.05
CA LEU A 230 9.68 10.94 3.39
C LEU A 230 9.72 9.40 3.28
N PRO A 231 10.31 8.85 2.21
CA PRO A 231 10.64 7.43 2.09
C PRO A 231 11.35 6.88 3.32
N GLN A 232 10.94 5.69 3.74
CA GLN A 232 11.54 4.96 4.83
C GLN A 232 12.81 4.22 4.37
N ASP A 233 13.94 4.48 5.03
CA ASP A 233 15.17 3.70 4.85
C ASP A 233 14.97 2.23 5.30
N PRO A 234 15.36 1.23 4.48
CA PRO A 234 15.12 -0.19 4.71
C PRO A 234 16.11 -0.83 5.70
N SER A 235 16.91 -0.06 6.46
CA SER A 235 17.86 -0.64 7.42
C SER A 235 17.16 -1.51 8.47
N TYR A 236 17.91 -2.48 8.99
CA TYR A 236 17.44 -3.37 10.05
C TYR A 236 16.25 -4.25 9.65
N ALA A 237 16.17 -4.66 8.37
CA ALA A 237 15.10 -5.51 7.82
C ALA A 237 13.68 -4.94 7.97
N ILE A 238 13.58 -3.62 8.13
CA ILE A 238 12.31 -2.92 8.35
C ILE A 238 11.36 -3.06 7.16
N ASP A 239 11.89 -3.27 5.95
CA ASP A 239 11.10 -3.56 4.75
C ASP A 239 10.32 -4.87 4.86
N SER A 240 11.00 -5.95 5.27
CA SER A 240 10.41 -7.28 5.48
C SER A 240 9.46 -7.30 6.67
N ASP A 241 9.85 -6.66 7.79
CA ASP A 241 8.99 -6.54 8.97
C ASP A 241 7.73 -5.74 8.66
N TYR A 242 7.86 -4.61 7.95
CA TYR A 242 6.73 -3.80 7.54
C TYR A 242 5.82 -4.55 6.55
N ALA A 243 6.38 -5.26 5.57
CA ALA A 243 5.61 -6.08 4.63
C ALA A 243 4.79 -7.16 5.35
N ASN A 244 5.40 -7.85 6.31
CA ASN A 244 4.75 -8.91 7.08
C ASN A 244 3.72 -8.37 8.07
N ASN A 245 4.02 -7.26 8.74
CA ASN A 245 3.06 -6.57 9.62
C ASN A 245 1.87 -6.02 8.84
N ARG A 246 2.09 -5.47 7.64
CA ARG A 246 0.99 -5.02 6.78
C ARG A 246 0.15 -6.19 6.28
N SER A 247 0.78 -7.30 5.91
CA SER A 247 0.07 -8.52 5.51
C SER A 247 -0.83 -9.01 6.65
N LYS A 248 -0.32 -9.12 7.88
CA LYS A 248 -1.11 -9.48 9.06
C LYS A 248 -2.25 -8.50 9.32
N PHE A 249 -1.96 -7.20 9.29
CA PHE A 249 -2.94 -6.15 9.55
C PHE A 249 -4.11 -6.19 8.55
N GLU A 250 -3.83 -6.55 7.30
CA GLU A 250 -4.81 -6.55 6.20
C GLU A 250 -5.38 -7.95 5.89
N GLY A 251 -5.04 -8.96 6.70
CA GLY A 251 -5.60 -10.32 6.59
C GLY A 251 -5.02 -11.19 5.48
N PHE A 252 -3.79 -10.92 5.07
CA PHE A 252 -3.06 -11.71 4.05
C PHE A 252 -2.07 -12.71 4.67
N GLU A 253 -1.67 -13.68 3.88
CA GLU A 253 -0.59 -14.60 4.23
C GLU A 253 0.76 -13.87 4.34
N ILE A 254 1.73 -14.47 5.04
CA ILE A 254 3.09 -13.94 5.10
C ILE A 254 3.84 -14.33 3.83
N ALA A 255 4.28 -13.34 3.06
CA ALA A 255 5.03 -13.53 1.83
C ALA A 255 6.50 -13.08 1.95
N SER A 256 6.83 -12.07 2.78
CA SER A 256 8.20 -11.55 2.86
C SER A 256 9.09 -12.41 3.77
N ARG A 257 10.33 -12.64 3.35
CA ARG A 257 11.40 -13.31 4.10
C ARG A 257 12.60 -12.36 4.19
N ALA A 258 13.50 -12.56 5.15
CA ALA A 258 14.63 -11.65 5.40
C ALA A 258 15.51 -11.37 4.17
N ASN A 259 15.62 -12.32 3.23
CA ASN A 259 16.37 -12.17 1.98
C ASN A 259 15.61 -12.76 0.78
N GLY A 260 14.28 -12.66 0.77
CA GLY A 260 13.49 -13.27 -0.30
C GLY A 260 12.00 -13.13 -0.08
N ALA A 261 11.23 -13.88 -0.85
CA ALA A 261 9.80 -13.93 -0.68
C ALA A 261 9.23 -15.29 -1.07
N ASP A 262 8.06 -15.61 -0.58
CA ASP A 262 7.24 -16.69 -1.11
C ASP A 262 6.25 -16.09 -2.12
N THR A 263 6.54 -16.27 -3.41
CA THR A 263 5.73 -15.69 -4.49
C THR A 263 4.43 -16.45 -4.75
N THR A 264 4.19 -17.56 -4.04
CA THR A 264 2.94 -18.31 -4.06
C THR A 264 1.90 -17.77 -3.06
N LYS A 265 2.30 -16.82 -2.22
CA LYS A 265 1.48 -16.21 -1.17
C LYS A 265 0.89 -14.87 -1.61
N ASN A 266 -0.30 -14.56 -1.11
CA ASN A 266 -1.02 -13.31 -1.44
C ASN A 266 -0.60 -12.09 -0.60
N GLY A 267 0.37 -12.27 0.29
CA GLY A 267 0.93 -11.23 1.14
C GLY A 267 1.78 -10.20 0.41
N TYR A 268 2.12 -9.15 1.14
CA TYR A 268 3.06 -8.15 0.69
C TYR A 268 4.49 -8.64 0.77
N ARG A 269 5.27 -8.21 -0.22
CA ARG A 269 6.71 -8.45 -0.36
C ARG A 269 7.34 -7.34 -1.18
N LEU A 270 8.67 -7.31 -1.20
CA LEU A 270 9.39 -6.54 -2.20
C LEU A 270 9.09 -7.09 -3.61
N PRO A 271 9.08 -6.23 -4.64
CA PRO A 271 9.01 -6.68 -6.02
C PRO A 271 10.27 -7.45 -6.40
N THR A 272 10.11 -8.43 -7.28
CA THR A 272 11.25 -9.03 -7.98
C THR A 272 11.85 -8.04 -8.96
N HIS A 273 13.09 -8.26 -9.41
CA HIS A 273 13.73 -7.42 -10.42
C HIS A 273 12.82 -7.22 -11.65
N ASP A 274 12.37 -8.30 -12.27
CA ASP A 274 11.54 -8.24 -13.49
C ASP A 274 10.21 -7.52 -13.25
N GLU A 275 9.56 -7.77 -12.11
CA GLU A 275 8.37 -7.02 -11.71
C GLU A 275 8.69 -5.53 -11.56
N TRP A 276 9.77 -5.17 -10.86
CA TRP A 276 10.14 -3.77 -10.65
C TRP A 276 10.45 -3.06 -11.98
N VAL A 277 11.17 -3.71 -12.90
CA VAL A 277 11.47 -3.14 -14.23
C VAL A 277 10.17 -2.92 -15.03
N ALA A 278 9.28 -3.91 -15.08
CA ALA A 278 8.00 -3.77 -15.78
C ALA A 278 7.17 -2.62 -15.18
N LEU A 279 7.09 -2.56 -13.85
CA LEU A 279 6.37 -1.54 -13.10
C LEU A 279 6.96 -0.14 -13.32
N GLN A 280 8.29 0.00 -13.30
CA GLN A 280 9.00 1.25 -13.52
C GLN A 280 8.73 1.80 -14.93
N ARG A 281 8.80 0.94 -15.95
CA ARG A 281 8.62 1.31 -17.36
C ARG A 281 7.17 1.66 -17.71
N GLY A 282 6.21 1.14 -16.96
CA GLY A 282 4.79 1.47 -17.15
C GLY A 282 4.28 1.13 -18.56
N GLY A 283 4.72 -0.01 -19.12
CA GLY A 283 4.42 -0.43 -20.50
C GLY A 283 5.27 0.26 -21.59
N SER A 284 6.12 1.23 -21.25
CA SER A 284 6.95 1.93 -22.25
C SER A 284 8.09 1.07 -22.79
N LYS A 285 8.23 1.03 -24.12
CA LYS A 285 9.39 0.48 -24.84
C LYS A 285 10.46 1.53 -25.18
N LYS A 286 10.28 2.78 -24.73
CA LYS A 286 11.21 3.91 -24.96
C LYS A 286 12.31 3.98 -23.88
N ASP A 287 13.24 4.91 -24.02
CA ASP A 287 14.33 5.10 -23.04
C ASP A 287 13.80 5.51 -21.65
N TYR A 288 12.70 6.26 -21.65
CA TYR A 288 11.97 6.68 -20.46
C TYR A 288 10.48 6.35 -20.58
N TYR A 289 9.78 6.26 -19.44
CA TYR A 289 8.33 6.08 -19.47
C TYR A 289 7.59 7.31 -20.02
N TRP A 290 8.21 8.49 -19.97
CA TRP A 290 7.63 9.73 -20.50
C TRP A 290 7.98 9.97 -21.97
N GLY A 291 8.92 9.23 -22.55
CA GLY A 291 9.38 9.45 -23.91
C GLY A 291 10.89 9.29 -24.09
N ASN A 292 11.44 10.06 -25.03
CA ASN A 292 12.88 10.10 -25.34
C ASN A 292 13.48 11.49 -25.03
N GLU A 293 12.67 12.40 -24.50
CA GLU A 293 13.04 13.76 -24.17
C GLU A 293 13.99 13.77 -22.97
N THR A 294 15.18 14.33 -23.17
CA THR A 294 16.28 14.40 -22.19
C THR A 294 16.58 15.82 -21.72
N ASP A 295 15.75 16.79 -22.08
CA ASP A 295 15.90 18.15 -21.60
C ASP A 295 15.55 18.25 -20.11
N SER A 296 16.26 19.14 -19.40
CA SER A 296 16.10 19.27 -17.95
C SER A 296 14.69 19.65 -17.50
N LEU A 297 13.94 20.41 -18.32
CA LEU A 297 12.59 20.84 -17.95
C LEU A 297 11.62 19.66 -17.99
N THR A 298 11.70 18.81 -19.01
CA THR A 298 10.91 17.60 -19.09
C THR A 298 11.28 16.62 -17.97
N ILE A 299 12.57 16.31 -17.80
CA ILE A 299 13.03 15.37 -16.75
C ILE A 299 12.57 15.82 -15.36
N SER A 300 12.65 17.13 -15.05
CA SER A 300 12.28 17.65 -13.72
C SER A 300 10.81 17.47 -13.34
N GLN A 301 9.95 17.09 -14.29
CA GLN A 301 8.56 16.75 -14.03
C GLN A 301 8.39 15.31 -13.50
N TYR A 302 9.40 14.46 -13.68
CA TYR A 302 9.34 13.01 -13.48
C TYR A 302 10.43 12.47 -12.54
N GLU A 303 11.55 13.19 -12.42
CA GLU A 303 12.67 12.87 -11.55
C GLU A 303 13.19 14.11 -10.81
N TRP A 304 13.64 13.93 -9.57
CA TRP A 304 14.44 14.91 -8.83
C TRP A 304 15.84 15.05 -9.45
N TYR A 305 15.92 15.69 -10.61
CA TYR A 305 17.10 15.77 -11.46
C TYR A 305 18.07 16.87 -11.03
N LYS A 306 19.34 16.51 -10.84
CA LYS A 306 20.46 17.41 -10.44
C LYS A 306 20.06 18.44 -9.36
N PRO A 307 19.54 17.98 -8.20
CA PRO A 307 19.14 18.91 -7.15
C PRO A 307 20.37 19.62 -6.60
N ARG A 308 20.22 20.90 -6.23
CA ARG A 308 21.31 21.73 -5.66
C ARG A 308 21.93 21.09 -4.40
N LYS A 309 21.14 20.31 -3.67
CA LYS A 309 21.58 19.47 -2.55
C LYS A 309 20.95 18.09 -2.73
N GLU A 310 21.76 17.04 -2.69
CA GLU A 310 21.26 15.67 -2.69
C GLU A 310 20.46 15.44 -1.41
N ARG A 311 19.14 15.32 -1.54
CA ARG A 311 18.23 14.97 -0.46
C ARG A 311 17.10 14.08 -0.96
N VAL A 312 16.48 13.35 -0.06
CA VAL A 312 15.18 12.73 -0.29
C VAL A 312 14.07 13.78 -0.17
N HIS A 313 12.98 13.57 -0.89
CA HIS A 313 11.81 14.43 -0.95
C HIS A 313 10.56 13.66 -0.51
N GLU A 314 9.52 14.39 -0.13
CA GLU A 314 8.22 13.75 0.17
C GLU A 314 7.75 12.99 -1.06
N VAL A 315 7.14 11.83 -0.83
CA VAL A 315 6.70 10.95 -1.90
C VAL A 315 5.55 11.56 -2.71
N GLY A 316 5.46 11.20 -3.99
CA GLY A 316 4.30 11.49 -4.83
C GLY A 316 4.19 12.92 -5.32
N LEU A 317 5.26 13.72 -5.26
CA LEU A 317 5.25 15.13 -5.66
C LEU A 317 5.47 15.37 -7.16
N LEU A 318 6.11 14.43 -7.86
CA LEU A 318 6.35 14.51 -9.31
C LEU A 318 5.26 13.77 -10.09
N LYS A 319 5.28 13.83 -11.42
CA LYS A 319 4.30 13.12 -12.25
C LYS A 319 4.53 11.61 -12.17
N PRO A 320 3.45 10.81 -12.10
CA PRO A 320 3.57 9.36 -12.12
C PRO A 320 3.88 8.84 -13.54
N ASN A 321 4.30 7.59 -13.61
CA ASN A 321 4.38 6.84 -14.87
C ASN A 321 2.97 6.42 -15.36
N PRO A 322 2.84 5.80 -16.56
CA PRO A 322 1.53 5.40 -17.10
C PRO A 322 0.73 4.41 -16.24
N TYR A 323 1.38 3.65 -15.37
CA TYR A 323 0.72 2.79 -14.38
C TYR A 323 0.27 3.56 -13.13
N GLY A 324 0.51 4.87 -13.04
CA GLY A 324 0.14 5.68 -11.89
C GLY A 324 1.08 5.57 -10.70
N LEU A 325 2.31 5.08 -10.92
CA LEU A 325 3.36 4.95 -9.91
C LEU A 325 4.25 6.19 -9.90
N TYR A 326 4.53 6.71 -8.72
CA TYR A 326 5.36 7.89 -8.49
C TYR A 326 6.77 7.50 -8.10
N ASP A 327 7.72 8.42 -8.32
CA ASP A 327 9.11 8.34 -7.86
C ASP A 327 9.93 7.15 -8.41
N VAL A 328 9.37 6.37 -9.36
CA VAL A 328 10.06 5.22 -9.99
C VAL A 328 11.27 5.60 -10.87
N MET A 329 11.54 6.89 -11.05
CA MET A 329 12.73 7.43 -11.74
C MET A 329 13.60 8.28 -10.81
N GLY A 330 13.49 8.15 -9.49
CA GLY A 330 14.20 9.08 -8.61
C GLY A 330 13.94 8.90 -7.13
N ASN A 331 14.05 10.01 -6.39
CA ASN A 331 13.87 10.09 -4.93
C ASN A 331 14.81 9.14 -4.15
N ALA A 332 14.37 7.94 -3.78
CA ALA A 332 15.20 6.90 -3.16
C ALA A 332 15.71 5.85 -4.17
N THR A 333 16.68 5.03 -3.77
CA THR A 333 16.86 3.69 -4.37
C THR A 333 15.80 2.78 -3.79
N GLU A 334 15.29 1.82 -4.56
CA GLU A 334 14.27 0.90 -4.09
C GLU A 334 14.83 -0.51 -3.92
N SER A 335 14.52 -1.13 -2.78
CA SER A 335 14.90 -2.51 -2.48
C SER A 335 14.10 -3.48 -3.34
N ILE A 336 14.78 -4.43 -3.97
CA ILE A 336 14.19 -5.44 -4.87
C ILE A 336 14.81 -6.82 -4.63
N LEU A 337 14.17 -7.86 -5.18
CA LEU A 337 14.63 -9.24 -5.12
C LEU A 337 15.04 -9.76 -6.52
N HIS A 338 16.27 -10.20 -6.73
CA HIS A 338 16.64 -10.97 -7.93
C HIS A 338 16.36 -12.45 -7.73
N GLN A 339 16.02 -13.17 -8.81
CA GLN A 339 15.73 -14.61 -8.78
C GLN A 339 16.88 -15.44 -9.37
N GLY A 340 17.21 -16.56 -8.72
CA GLY A 340 18.04 -17.64 -9.26
C GLY A 340 19.51 -17.28 -9.50
N ARG A 341 20.07 -17.72 -10.63
CA ARG A 341 21.50 -17.61 -10.98
C ARG A 341 22.02 -16.17 -11.13
N GLU A 342 21.13 -15.18 -11.18
CA GLU A 342 21.50 -13.75 -11.15
C GLU A 342 22.10 -13.33 -9.80
N CYS A 343 22.00 -14.20 -8.78
CA CYS A 343 22.62 -14.06 -7.48
C CYS A 343 24.16 -14.26 -7.48
N LEU A 344 24.81 -14.61 -8.60
CA LEU A 344 26.26 -14.81 -8.71
C LEU A 344 26.98 -13.49 -9.09
N SER A 345 28.11 -13.04 -8.55
CA SER A 345 29.05 -13.45 -7.50
C SER A 345 29.80 -12.18 -7.04
N SER A 346 29.88 -11.90 -5.74
CA SER A 346 30.94 -11.01 -5.23
C SER A 346 32.15 -11.87 -4.90
N ASP A 347 33.28 -11.63 -5.56
CA ASP A 347 34.57 -11.96 -4.97
C ASP A 347 34.56 -11.42 -3.53
N GLU A 348 34.94 -12.26 -2.56
CA GLU A 348 35.00 -11.95 -1.12
C GLU A 348 35.92 -10.74 -0.78
N SER A 349 36.55 -10.12 -1.78
CA SER A 349 37.41 -8.94 -1.65
C SER A 349 36.75 -7.61 -2.04
N SER A 350 35.52 -7.60 -2.57
CA SER A 350 34.79 -6.35 -2.83
C SER A 350 33.81 -6.05 -1.70
N ASN A 351 34.12 -5.01 -0.91
CA ASN A 351 33.19 -4.32 0.00
C ASN A 351 32.02 -3.62 -0.74
N GLU A 352 31.42 -4.26 -1.73
CA GLU A 352 30.32 -3.74 -2.52
C GLU A 352 29.19 -4.78 -2.55
N CYS A 353 28.03 -4.35 -2.03
CA CYS A 353 26.80 -5.08 -1.78
C CYS A 353 26.96 -6.13 -0.69
N TRP A 354 26.27 -5.90 0.44
CA TRP A 354 26.16 -6.89 1.52
C TRP A 354 25.28 -8.04 1.02
N MET A 355 25.82 -8.85 0.11
CA MET A 355 25.36 -10.20 -0.16
C MET A 355 25.71 -11.01 1.10
N LYS A 356 24.86 -10.97 2.12
CA LYS A 356 24.90 -12.06 3.10
C LYS A 356 24.41 -13.30 2.39
N ASN A 357 25.36 -14.14 1.95
CA ASN A 357 25.13 -15.54 1.65
C ASN A 357 24.67 -16.25 2.94
N ASN A 358 23.44 -16.00 3.38
CA ASN A 358 22.69 -17.00 4.11
C ASN A 358 21.94 -17.82 3.08
N LEU A 359 22.70 -18.58 2.29
CA LEU A 359 22.18 -19.71 1.51
C LEU A 359 21.71 -20.76 2.53
N MET A 360 20.51 -20.58 3.07
CA MET A 360 19.80 -21.67 3.72
C MET A 360 19.04 -22.39 2.63
N GLN A 361 19.58 -23.54 2.20
CA GLN A 361 18.91 -24.50 1.32
C GLN A 361 17.63 -25.01 2.00
N HIS A 362 16.55 -24.25 1.99
CA HIS A 362 15.23 -24.78 2.29
C HIS A 362 14.19 -24.06 1.42
N GLU A 363 13.91 -24.72 0.30
CA GLU A 363 12.64 -24.72 -0.46
C GLU A 363 12.17 -23.41 -1.12
N ALA A 364 12.03 -23.54 -2.46
CA ALA A 364 11.34 -22.70 -3.44
C ALA A 364 11.88 -21.26 -3.62
N GLU A 365 12.56 -21.05 -4.76
CA GLU A 365 13.08 -19.78 -5.31
C GLU A 365 14.25 -19.16 -4.52
N GLU A 366 15.47 -19.31 -5.07
CA GLU A 366 16.65 -18.59 -4.58
C GLU A 366 16.52 -17.10 -4.90
N PHE A 367 16.47 -16.25 -3.88
CA PHE A 367 16.47 -14.79 -4.05
C PHE A 367 17.75 -14.17 -3.51
N CYS A 368 18.19 -13.07 -4.12
CA CYS A 368 19.11 -12.13 -3.48
C CYS A 368 18.53 -10.72 -3.43
N TYR A 369 19.00 -9.96 -2.45
CA TYR A 369 18.51 -8.62 -2.13
C TYR A 369 19.45 -7.56 -2.70
N THR A 370 18.91 -6.55 -3.37
CA THR A 370 19.69 -5.39 -3.85
C THR A 370 18.84 -4.12 -3.82
N HIS A 371 19.48 -2.99 -4.11
CA HIS A 371 18.81 -1.71 -4.30
C HIS A 371 19.05 -1.19 -5.71
N ILE A 372 17.98 -0.79 -6.38
CA ILE A 372 18.03 -0.27 -7.75
C ILE A 372 17.59 1.18 -7.78
N LYS A 373 18.21 1.98 -8.64
CA LYS A 373 17.72 3.33 -8.96
C LYS A 373 17.92 3.64 -10.43
N TYR A 374 16.82 4.01 -11.07
CA TYR A 374 16.83 4.46 -12.44
C TYR A 374 16.86 5.98 -12.49
N LYS A 375 17.69 6.56 -13.35
CA LYS A 375 17.87 8.01 -13.50
C LYS A 375 18.03 8.40 -14.97
N ALA A 376 17.60 9.61 -15.30
CA ALA A 376 17.90 10.23 -16.58
C ALA A 376 19.34 10.72 -16.64
N ASP A 377 20.02 10.41 -17.75
CA ASP A 377 21.33 10.94 -18.10
C ASP A 377 21.32 11.45 -19.54
N LYS A 378 22.14 12.46 -19.83
CA LYS A 378 22.23 13.13 -21.13
C LYS A 378 22.77 12.21 -22.24
N GLU A 379 23.50 11.16 -21.89
CA GLU A 379 24.18 10.27 -22.85
C GLU A 379 23.46 8.92 -23.06
N LYS A 380 22.44 8.59 -22.26
CA LYS A 380 21.46 7.47 -22.33
C LYS A 380 20.90 7.19 -20.93
N THR A 381 19.82 6.42 -20.82
CA THR A 381 19.31 6.06 -19.50
C THR A 381 20.27 5.15 -18.74
N VAL A 382 20.67 5.57 -17.53
CA VAL A 382 21.56 4.77 -16.68
C VAL A 382 20.75 4.16 -15.55
N VAL A 383 20.57 2.85 -15.61
CA VAL A 383 20.23 2.04 -14.43
C VAL A 383 21.48 2.03 -13.55
N LYS A 384 21.44 2.66 -12.37
CA LYS A 384 22.49 2.46 -11.38
C LYS A 384 22.01 1.40 -10.39
N GLU A 385 22.49 0.18 -10.59
CA GLU A 385 22.65 -0.76 -9.47
C GLU A 385 23.78 -0.19 -8.60
N CYS A 386 23.55 -0.08 -7.29
CA CYS A 386 24.39 0.72 -6.38
C CYS A 386 25.91 0.54 -6.58
N ASP A 387 26.58 1.58 -7.10
CA ASP A 387 28.04 1.74 -7.14
C ASP A 387 28.50 2.27 -5.76
N LEU A 388 28.94 1.37 -4.87
CA LEU A 388 29.34 1.67 -3.50
C LEU A 388 30.73 2.34 -3.39
N ARG A 389 31.43 2.54 -4.52
CA ARG A 389 32.67 3.34 -4.57
C ARG A 389 32.44 4.84 -4.46
N TYR A 390 31.21 5.34 -4.62
CA TYR A 390 30.90 6.71 -4.21
C TYR A 390 30.69 6.72 -2.68
N LYS A 391 31.64 7.33 -1.96
CA LYS A 391 31.59 7.63 -0.50
C LYS A 391 30.34 8.42 -0.02
N LYS A 392 29.32 8.58 -0.87
CA LYS A 392 27.99 9.09 -0.55
C LYS A 392 26.98 7.97 -0.82
N ASN A 393 26.60 7.23 0.21
CA ASN A 393 25.52 6.24 0.11
C ASN A 393 24.25 6.92 -0.44
N PRO A 394 23.65 6.42 -1.52
CA PRO A 394 22.39 6.96 -2.01
C PRO A 394 21.28 6.72 -0.97
N PHE A 395 20.31 7.63 -0.92
CA PHE A 395 19.05 7.43 -0.19
C PHE A 395 18.44 6.08 -0.55
N ARG A 396 18.02 5.31 0.45
CA ARG A 396 17.39 4.01 0.28
C ARG A 396 15.94 4.06 0.73
N GLY A 397 15.14 3.25 0.06
CA GLY A 397 13.72 3.12 0.25
C GLY A 397 13.25 1.78 -0.28
N PHE A 398 11.94 1.60 -0.30
CA PHE A 398 11.31 0.42 -0.85
C PHE A 398 9.84 0.72 -1.12
N ARG A 399 9.25 -0.07 -2.02
CA ARG A 399 7.81 -0.17 -2.20
C ARG A 399 7.41 -1.63 -2.12
N LEU A 400 6.14 -1.87 -1.84
CA LEU A 400 5.63 -3.23 -1.71
C LEU A 400 4.67 -3.57 -2.85
N VAL A 401 4.68 -4.85 -3.20
CA VAL A 401 3.73 -5.47 -4.11
C VAL A 401 3.05 -6.65 -3.41
N ARG A 402 1.86 -7.01 -3.86
CA ARG A 402 1.24 -8.31 -3.57
C ARG A 402 0.56 -8.85 -4.81
N GLN A 403 0.45 -10.18 -4.92
CA GLN A 403 -0.17 -10.82 -6.06
C GLN A 403 -1.65 -11.12 -5.79
N ILE A 404 -2.49 -10.92 -6.80
CA ILE A 404 -3.85 -11.47 -6.86
C ILE A 404 -3.75 -12.80 -7.60
N PHE A 405 -4.18 -13.87 -6.94
CA PHE A 405 -4.33 -15.18 -7.57
C PHE A 405 -5.76 -15.32 -8.07
N VAL A 406 -5.88 -15.49 -9.38
CA VAL A 406 -7.13 -15.90 -10.03
C VAL A 406 -6.97 -17.37 -10.35
N ASN A 407 -7.89 -18.19 -9.87
CA ASN A 407 -7.99 -19.59 -10.30
C ASN A 407 -8.99 -19.64 -11.46
N ASP A 408 -8.66 -20.38 -12.52
CA ASP A 408 -9.62 -20.65 -13.61
C ASP A 408 -10.74 -21.60 -13.16
#